data_AF-A0A3D5FTW2-F1
#
_entry.id   AF-A0A3D5FTW2-F1
#
_cell.length_a   1.000
_cell.length_b   1.000
_cell.length_c   1.000
_cell.angle_alpha   90.00
_cell.angle_beta   90.00
_cell.angle_gamma   90.00
#
_symmetry.space_group_name_H-M   'P 1'
#
loop_
_entity.id
_entity.type
_entity.pdbx_description
1 polymer ?
#
loop_
_entity_poly.entity_id
_entity_poly.type
_entity_poly.pdbx_seq_one_letter_code
_entity_poly.pdbx_strand_id
1 'polypeptide(L)'
;CMQACPYDALYIDPDQGTAAKCNYCVHRLENAYEPACVIVCPTEAIVSGDLDDPASKIAQLVASHDTTVRKPESGAKPNVFYIETSEEMLDPAATEHTGTGMWSEQVAGVGHFAKYAENRLGAADTDSLLVQLALEKKASEAQPRDQAIIRDVMAKLGDDSPKAKRSYDQPSKGILWGWEVSAYIMTKSMAAGFYIVAMLGVLLDYSVLVASNGVIIWVAASCIALLGLTGLLLVKDLDRPERFLYVLLRPNWESWLVRGAYILGAFGAVLTAHIGVELLELDASFHQSLAIVGIPLAWMTGAYTGWLFKQAKGRTIWASRSNFEISSIATLEMIAFALVPYSLVSYAFDKAEIQTPLALVAAALLLTFVYFAFKHINKGLQKAQMEPLL
;
A
#
# COMPACT_ATOMS: atom_id res chain seq x y z
N CYS A 1 1.68 4.06 -7.71
CA CYS A 1 3.01 4.00 -8.36
C CYS A 1 4.15 4.17 -7.37
N MET A 2 4.18 5.23 -6.53
CA MET A 2 5.28 5.44 -5.55
C MET A 2 5.50 4.23 -4.63
N GLN A 3 4.45 3.77 -3.94
CA GLN A 3 4.50 2.58 -3.06
C GLN A 3 4.79 1.26 -3.79
N ALA A 4 4.69 1.23 -5.13
CA ALA A 4 4.91 0.02 -5.91
C ALA A 4 6.38 -0.16 -6.33
N CYS A 5 7.18 0.92 -6.29
CA CYS A 5 8.57 0.89 -6.74
C CYS A 5 9.45 0.10 -5.78
N PRO A 6 10.16 -0.95 -6.23
CA PRO A 6 11.12 -1.66 -5.38
C PRO A 6 12.38 -0.86 -5.08
N TYR A 7 12.72 0.09 -5.94
CA TYR A 7 13.94 0.91 -5.86
C TYR A 7 13.71 2.28 -5.23
N ASP A 8 12.46 2.54 -4.82
CA ASP A 8 11.99 3.84 -4.36
C ASP A 8 12.45 5.03 -5.23
N ALA A 9 12.63 4.83 -6.54
CA ALA A 9 13.21 5.83 -7.45
C ALA A 9 12.22 6.89 -7.97
N LEU A 10 10.95 6.80 -7.58
CA LEU A 10 9.87 7.69 -8.01
C LEU A 10 9.69 8.86 -7.03
N TYR A 11 9.74 10.10 -7.49
CA TYR A 11 9.49 11.28 -6.65
C TYR A 11 8.30 12.09 -7.16
N ILE A 12 7.80 13.03 -6.35
CA ILE A 12 6.82 14.01 -6.82
C ILE A 12 7.56 15.24 -7.32
N ASP A 13 7.40 15.55 -8.60
CA ASP A 13 7.89 16.79 -9.18
C ASP A 13 7.24 17.99 -8.45
N PRO A 14 8.03 18.92 -7.89
CA PRO A 14 7.51 20.00 -7.07
C PRO A 14 6.71 21.02 -7.87
N ASP A 15 7.01 21.19 -9.16
CA ASP A 15 6.35 22.16 -10.02
C ASP A 15 5.09 21.57 -10.64
N GLN A 16 5.14 20.29 -11.02
CA GLN A 16 4.03 19.62 -11.71
C GLN A 16 3.09 18.85 -10.78
N GLY A 17 3.51 18.53 -9.55
CA GLY A 17 2.74 17.68 -8.63
C GLY A 17 2.41 16.32 -9.25
N THR A 18 3.32 15.77 -10.04
CA THR A 18 3.19 14.46 -10.71
C THR A 18 4.31 13.53 -10.31
N ALA A 19 4.03 12.23 -10.25
CA ALA A 19 5.05 11.22 -10.03
C ALA A 19 6.03 11.20 -11.22
N ALA A 20 7.27 11.57 -10.96
CA ALA A 20 8.39 11.57 -11.89
C ALA A 20 9.42 10.49 -11.50
N LYS A 21 10.21 10.06 -12.47
CA LYS A 21 11.35 9.16 -12.29
C LYS A 21 12.43 9.54 -13.29
N CYS A 22 13.62 8.97 -13.15
CA CYS A 22 14.66 9.07 -14.16
C CYS A 22 14.08 8.76 -15.55
N ASN A 23 14.18 9.73 -16.46
CA ASN A 23 13.80 9.60 -17.86
C ASN A 23 15.01 9.30 -18.75
N TYR A 24 16.11 8.81 -18.15
CA TYR A 24 17.35 8.51 -18.86
C TYR A 24 17.92 9.71 -19.64
N CYS A 25 17.67 10.92 -19.15
CA CYS A 25 18.08 12.18 -19.78
C CYS A 25 17.68 12.27 -21.27
N VAL A 26 16.43 11.91 -21.63
CA VAL A 26 15.94 11.95 -23.03
C VAL A 26 16.39 13.21 -23.79
N HIS A 27 16.22 14.39 -23.19
CA HIS A 27 16.60 15.69 -23.77
C HIS A 27 18.10 15.81 -24.14
N ARG A 28 18.99 15.03 -23.51
CA ARG A 28 20.43 14.98 -23.83
C ARG A 28 20.73 13.96 -24.93
N LEU A 29 20.12 12.78 -24.82
CA LEU A 29 20.30 11.71 -25.81
C LEU A 29 19.81 12.11 -27.20
N GLU A 30 18.70 12.85 -27.28
CA GLU A 30 18.20 13.43 -28.55
C GLU A 30 19.20 14.37 -29.23
N ASN A 31 20.13 14.95 -28.46
CA ASN A 31 21.18 15.84 -28.94
C ASN A 31 22.56 15.14 -28.97
N ALA A 32 22.59 13.80 -28.99
CA ALA A 32 23.80 12.99 -29.01
C ALA A 32 24.77 13.23 -27.82
N TYR A 33 24.26 13.68 -26.68
CA TYR A 33 25.02 13.76 -25.43
C TYR A 33 24.74 12.55 -24.54
N GLU A 34 25.75 12.12 -23.78
CA GLU A 34 25.57 11.11 -22.73
C GLU A 34 24.71 11.64 -21.56
N PRO A 35 24.06 10.75 -20.79
CA PRO A 35 23.32 11.11 -19.59
C PRO A 35 24.17 11.89 -18.58
N ALA A 36 23.53 12.77 -17.82
CA ALA A 36 24.23 13.63 -16.87
C ALA A 36 25.00 12.83 -15.80
N CYS A 37 24.44 11.71 -15.33
CA CYS A 37 25.07 10.84 -14.34
C CYS A 37 26.35 10.16 -14.86
N VAL A 38 26.46 9.90 -16.17
CA VAL A 38 27.66 9.33 -16.80
C VAL A 38 28.77 10.39 -16.84
N ILE A 39 28.45 11.57 -17.38
CA ILE A 39 29.43 12.65 -17.55
C ILE A 39 29.98 13.18 -16.22
N VAL A 40 29.17 13.22 -15.16
CA VAL A 40 29.61 13.72 -13.85
C VAL A 40 30.44 12.69 -13.07
N CYS A 41 30.44 11.41 -13.46
CA CYS A 41 31.10 10.35 -12.73
C CYS A 41 32.63 10.43 -12.92
N PRO A 42 33.42 10.85 -11.91
CA PRO A 42 34.84 11.09 -12.09
C PRO A 42 35.65 9.80 -12.30
N THR A 43 35.10 8.67 -11.83
CA THR A 43 35.72 7.34 -11.93
C THR A 43 35.17 6.51 -13.09
N GLU A 44 34.28 7.08 -13.91
CA GLU A 44 33.62 6.38 -15.04
C GLU A 44 32.91 5.08 -14.63
N ALA A 45 32.46 4.99 -13.36
CA ALA A 45 31.80 3.81 -12.81
C ALA A 45 30.36 3.62 -13.33
N ILE A 46 29.76 4.64 -13.95
CA ILE A 46 28.42 4.58 -14.52
C ILE A 46 28.54 4.46 -16.03
N VAL A 47 28.10 3.34 -16.59
CA VAL A 47 28.05 3.10 -18.04
C VAL A 47 26.59 3.01 -18.47
N SER A 48 26.24 3.74 -19.53
CA SER A 48 24.90 3.79 -20.11
C SER A 48 24.94 3.37 -21.58
N GLY A 49 23.91 2.69 -22.07
CA GLY A 49 23.83 2.27 -23.46
C GLY A 49 22.65 1.36 -23.73
N ASP A 50 22.55 0.86 -24.96
CA ASP A 50 21.56 -0.12 -25.37
C ASP A 50 22.03 -1.54 -25.03
N LEU A 51 21.28 -2.25 -24.21
CA LEU A 51 21.60 -3.63 -23.82
C LEU A 51 21.28 -4.64 -24.93
N ASP A 52 20.41 -4.27 -25.87
CA ASP A 52 20.01 -5.13 -26.99
C ASP A 52 21.01 -5.09 -28.15
N ASP A 53 21.93 -4.11 -28.18
CA ASP A 53 23.03 -4.02 -29.13
C ASP A 53 24.30 -4.70 -28.58
N PRO A 54 24.73 -5.85 -29.13
CA PRO A 54 25.94 -6.55 -28.69
C PRO A 54 27.24 -5.76 -28.89
N ALA A 55 27.24 -4.75 -29.79
CA ALA A 55 28.39 -3.88 -29.99
C ALA A 55 28.51 -2.80 -28.90
N SER A 56 27.48 -2.60 -28.08
CA SER A 56 27.48 -1.58 -27.04
C SER A 56 28.42 -1.93 -25.89
N LYS A 57 29.03 -0.90 -25.29
CA LYS A 57 29.93 -1.06 -24.13
C LYS A 57 29.23 -1.74 -22.94
N ILE A 58 27.94 -1.43 -22.73
CA ILE A 58 27.18 -2.01 -21.61
C ILE A 58 26.89 -3.50 -21.84
N ALA A 59 26.51 -3.90 -23.06
CA ALA A 59 26.25 -5.30 -23.38
C ALA A 59 27.51 -6.16 -23.23
N GLN A 60 28.66 -5.65 -23.65
CA GLN A 60 29.95 -6.33 -23.48
C GLN A 60 30.32 -6.47 -21.99
N LEU A 61 30.16 -5.41 -21.20
CA LEU A 61 30.48 -5.43 -19.77
C LEU A 61 29.60 -6.42 -19.00
N VAL A 62 28.29 -6.44 -19.26
CA VAL A 62 27.35 -7.36 -18.63
C VAL A 62 27.62 -8.81 -19.05
N ALA A 63 28.06 -9.05 -20.29
CA ALA A 63 28.40 -10.39 -20.77
C ALA A 63 29.75 -10.90 -20.25
N SER A 64 30.71 -10.02 -19.99
CA SER A 64 32.07 -10.40 -19.61
C SER A 64 32.34 -10.45 -18.11
N HIS A 65 31.48 -9.86 -17.28
CA HIS A 65 31.63 -9.81 -15.82
C HIS A 65 30.49 -10.52 -15.11
N ASP A 66 30.76 -10.98 -13.88
CA ASP A 66 29.69 -11.40 -13.00
C ASP A 66 28.91 -10.16 -12.53
N THR A 67 27.59 -10.20 -12.72
CA THR A 67 26.72 -9.06 -12.45
C THR A 67 25.60 -9.43 -11.48
N THR A 68 25.28 -8.49 -10.61
CA THR A 68 24.18 -8.62 -9.65
C THR A 68 23.17 -7.49 -9.85
N VAL A 69 21.98 -7.69 -9.28
CA VAL A 69 20.87 -6.74 -9.34
C VAL A 69 20.34 -6.50 -7.93
N ARG A 70 19.75 -5.33 -7.71
CA ARG A 70 19.10 -5.02 -6.43
C ARG A 70 17.72 -5.69 -6.34
N LYS A 71 17.39 -6.22 -5.14
CA LYS A 71 16.11 -6.83 -4.78
C LYS A 71 15.63 -7.93 -5.75
N PRO A 72 16.46 -8.96 -6.03
CA PRO A 72 16.11 -10.03 -6.97
C PRO A 72 14.82 -10.78 -6.59
N GLU A 73 14.52 -10.90 -5.30
CA GLU A 73 13.32 -11.54 -4.74
C GLU A 73 12.01 -10.81 -5.11
N SER A 74 12.08 -9.54 -5.54
CA SER A 74 10.91 -8.80 -6.04
C SER A 74 10.37 -9.36 -7.37
N GLY A 75 11.14 -10.18 -8.08
CA GLY A 75 10.81 -10.68 -9.41
C GLY A 75 10.67 -9.54 -10.44
N ALA A 76 11.29 -8.39 -10.18
CA ALA A 76 11.47 -7.34 -11.16
C ALA A 76 12.59 -7.74 -12.14
N LYS A 77 12.53 -7.22 -13.37
CA LYS A 77 13.61 -7.34 -14.37
C LYS A 77 14.25 -5.96 -14.52
N PRO A 78 15.19 -5.56 -13.63
CA PRO A 78 15.83 -4.25 -13.72
C PRO A 78 16.78 -4.18 -14.90
N ASN A 79 16.99 -2.95 -15.39
CA ASN A 79 17.98 -2.63 -16.41
C ASN A 79 19.22 -1.95 -15.81
N VAL A 80 19.48 -2.19 -14.51
CA VAL A 80 20.63 -1.68 -13.78
C VAL A 80 21.35 -2.88 -13.19
N PHE A 81 22.61 -3.06 -13.60
CA PHE A 81 23.47 -4.17 -13.24
C PHE A 81 24.69 -3.63 -12.50
N TYR A 82 25.11 -4.34 -11.47
CA TYR A 82 26.27 -3.99 -10.66
C TYR A 82 27.37 -5.02 -10.90
N ILE A 83 28.59 -4.56 -11.17
CA ILE A 83 29.77 -5.40 -11.36
C ILE A 83 30.56 -5.40 -10.06
N GLU A 84 30.98 -6.58 -9.59
CA GLU A 84 31.86 -6.75 -8.41
C GLU A 84 31.37 -6.02 -7.13
N THR A 85 30.07 -6.04 -6.88
CA THR A 85 29.48 -5.39 -5.70
C THR A 85 29.36 -6.35 -4.51
N SER A 86 29.42 -5.81 -3.29
CA SER A 86 29.15 -6.58 -2.07
C SER A 86 27.65 -6.60 -1.74
N GLU A 87 27.20 -7.60 -0.98
CA GLU A 87 25.78 -7.73 -0.60
C GLU A 87 25.31 -6.54 0.24
N GLU A 88 26.17 -6.01 1.10
CA GLU A 88 25.88 -4.87 1.98
C GLU A 88 25.64 -3.57 1.21
N MET A 89 26.21 -3.43 -0.01
CA MET A 89 25.96 -2.28 -0.88
C MET A 89 24.61 -2.37 -1.59
N LEU A 90 24.08 -3.58 -1.74
CA LEU A 90 22.78 -3.82 -2.36
C LEU A 90 21.64 -3.80 -1.33
N ASP A 91 21.93 -4.13 -0.07
CA ASP A 91 20.98 -4.16 1.04
C ASP A 91 20.96 -2.84 1.85
N PRO A 92 19.89 -2.03 1.75
CA PRO A 92 19.73 -0.78 2.48
C PRO A 92 19.48 -1.02 3.98
N ALA A 93 19.19 -2.26 4.40
CA ALA A 93 19.08 -2.66 5.80
C ALA A 93 20.42 -3.14 6.40
N ALA A 94 21.50 -3.21 5.62
CA ALA A 94 22.81 -3.68 6.10
C ALA A 94 23.44 -2.77 7.17
N THR A 95 22.91 -1.57 7.37
CA THR A 95 23.36 -0.61 8.39
C THR A 95 22.18 0.03 9.10
N GLU A 96 22.31 0.37 10.38
CA GLU A 96 21.28 1.15 11.08
C GLU A 96 21.28 2.62 10.62
N HIS A 97 20.10 3.25 10.64
CA HIS A 97 19.98 4.68 10.38
C HIS A 97 20.39 5.47 11.64
N THR A 98 21.60 6.03 11.66
CA THR A 98 22.16 6.76 12.82
C THR A 98 21.87 8.27 12.82
N GLY A 99 20.85 8.72 12.10
CA GLY A 99 20.45 10.13 11.99
C GLY A 99 20.88 10.85 10.70
N THR A 100 20.78 12.17 10.68
CA THR A 100 21.07 13.01 9.51
C THR A 100 22.54 13.40 9.46
N GLY A 101 23.23 13.01 8.39
CA GLY A 101 24.55 13.50 8.05
C GLY A 101 24.48 14.82 7.28
N MET A 102 25.62 15.50 7.17
CA MET A 102 25.79 16.76 6.39
C MET A 102 25.26 16.66 4.94
N TRP A 103 25.26 15.45 4.37
CA TRP A 103 24.80 15.17 3.00
C TRP A 103 23.48 14.39 2.94
N SER A 104 22.87 14.08 4.09
CA SER A 104 21.57 13.41 4.22
C SER A 104 20.58 14.26 5.02
N GLU A 105 20.66 15.59 4.88
CA GLU A 105 19.72 16.54 5.50
C GLU A 105 18.26 16.32 5.10
N GLN A 106 17.99 15.57 4.03
CA GLN A 106 16.64 15.19 3.67
C GLN A 106 16.20 13.98 4.51
N VAL A 107 15.60 14.27 5.66
CA VAL A 107 15.20 13.28 6.68
C VAL A 107 13.98 12.45 6.26
N ALA A 108 13.05 13.07 5.53
CA ALA A 108 11.84 12.44 5.04
C ALA A 108 11.27 13.15 3.81
N GLY A 109 10.65 12.38 2.93
CA GLY A 109 9.96 12.86 1.74
C GLY A 109 10.90 13.21 0.59
N VAL A 110 10.43 12.99 -0.63
CA VAL A 110 11.03 13.54 -1.85
C VAL A 110 10.18 14.72 -2.28
N GLY A 111 10.65 15.92 -1.90
CA GLY A 111 9.97 17.18 -2.20
C GLY A 111 8.99 17.61 -1.11
N HIS A 112 8.81 18.93 -1.05
CA HIS A 112 7.88 19.75 -0.26
C HIS A 112 6.40 19.30 -0.16
N PHE A 113 6.05 18.07 -0.57
CA PHE A 113 4.68 17.62 -0.86
C PHE A 113 4.28 16.27 -0.24
N ALA A 114 5.12 15.63 0.58
CA ALA A 114 4.66 14.52 1.40
C ALA A 114 3.78 15.07 2.54
N LYS A 115 2.48 15.25 2.25
CA LYS A 115 1.42 15.87 3.07
C LYS A 115 1.33 15.40 4.53
N TYR A 116 2.08 14.36 4.90
CA TYR A 116 2.11 13.74 6.22
C TYR A 116 3.53 13.42 6.75
N ALA A 117 4.61 13.72 6.02
CA ALA A 117 5.97 13.47 6.48
C ALA A 117 6.37 14.45 7.60
N GLU A 118 6.01 15.72 7.48
CA GLU A 118 6.26 16.74 8.50
C GLU A 118 5.53 16.46 9.82
N ASN A 119 4.33 15.88 9.75
CA ASN A 119 3.52 15.56 10.94
C ASN A 119 4.06 14.38 11.78
N ARG A 120 5.13 13.71 11.32
CA ARG A 120 5.73 12.54 12.00
C ARG A 120 7.18 12.72 12.43
N LEU A 121 7.71 13.95 12.41
CA LEU A 121 9.05 14.28 12.90
C LEU A 121 9.29 13.84 14.36
N GLY A 122 8.24 13.74 15.18
CA GLY A 122 8.32 13.27 16.57
C GLY A 122 8.47 11.76 16.76
N ALA A 123 8.57 10.96 15.68
CA ALA A 123 8.77 9.51 15.73
C ALA A 123 10.22 9.09 15.45
N ALA A 124 11.14 10.04 15.27
CA ALA A 124 12.57 9.75 15.29
C ALA A 124 12.97 9.38 16.73
N ASP A 125 13.65 8.25 16.89
CA ASP A 125 14.11 7.74 18.18
C ASP A 125 15.20 8.65 18.78
N THR A 126 14.75 9.71 19.46
CA THR A 126 15.62 10.69 20.14
C THR A 126 16.26 10.14 21.41
N ASP A 127 15.75 9.02 21.94
CA ASP A 127 16.24 8.43 23.18
C ASP A 127 17.59 7.75 22.97
N SER A 128 17.81 7.11 21.82
CA SER A 128 19.11 6.50 21.47
C SER A 128 20.24 7.54 21.37
N LEU A 129 19.95 8.71 20.79
CA LEU A 129 20.93 9.79 20.60
C LEU A 129 21.29 10.47 21.93
N LEU A 130 20.31 10.69 22.81
CA LEU A 130 20.54 11.26 24.15
C LEU A 130 21.37 10.33 25.04
N VAL A 131 21.11 9.02 24.98
CA VAL A 131 21.88 8.02 25.72
C VAL A 131 23.31 7.91 25.17
N GLN A 132 23.48 7.95 23.85
CA GLN A 132 24.80 7.92 23.22
C GLN A 132 25.62 9.18 23.57
N LEU A 133 25.02 10.36 23.47
CA LEU A 133 25.66 11.63 23.88
C LEU A 133 25.98 11.68 25.37
N ALA A 134 25.13 11.08 26.22
CA ALA A 134 25.39 10.99 27.66
C ALA A 134 26.56 10.06 27.99
N LEU A 135 26.68 8.94 27.27
CA LEU A 135 27.81 8.01 27.39
C LEU A 135 29.11 8.64 26.88
N GLU A 136 29.06 9.34 25.74
CA GLU A 136 30.21 10.09 25.20
C GLU A 136 30.65 11.23 26.13
N LYS A 137 29.71 11.98 26.70
CA LYS A 137 30.01 13.04 27.66
C LYS A 137 30.64 12.47 28.93
N LYS A 138 30.09 11.40 29.49
CA LYS A 138 30.65 10.74 30.68
C LYS A 138 32.02 10.13 30.40
N ALA A 139 32.24 9.59 29.19
CA ALA A 139 33.55 9.12 28.76
C ALA A 139 34.55 10.29 28.60
N SER A 140 34.11 11.45 28.11
CA SER A 140 34.95 12.66 27.98
C SER A 140 35.34 13.29 29.31
N GLU A 141 34.53 13.11 30.35
CA GLU A 141 34.77 13.61 31.72
C GLU A 141 35.66 12.67 32.56
N ALA A 142 35.97 11.46 32.06
CA ALA A 142 36.83 10.50 32.75
C ALA A 142 38.31 10.94 32.76
N GLN A 143 39.09 10.47 33.75
CA GLN A 143 40.54 10.72 33.80
C GLN A 143 41.22 10.21 32.51
N PRO A 144 42.27 10.88 31.99
CA PRO A 144 42.89 10.54 30.70
C PRO A 144 43.35 9.09 30.57
N ARG A 145 43.78 8.48 31.68
CA ARG A 145 44.19 7.07 31.73
C ARG A 145 42.99 6.12 31.55
N ASP A 146 41.86 6.45 32.14
CA ASP A 146 40.64 5.63 32.08
C ASP A 146 39.97 5.75 30.71
N GLN A 147 40.05 6.92 30.07
CA GLN A 147 39.65 7.10 28.67
C GLN A 147 40.42 6.17 27.72
N ALA A 148 41.73 6.02 27.93
CA ALA A 148 42.57 5.15 27.12
C ALA A 148 42.22 3.67 27.34
N ILE A 149 41.96 3.26 28.59
CA ILE A 149 41.54 1.89 28.91
C ILE A 149 40.16 1.59 28.33
N ILE A 150 39.19 2.50 28.47
CA ILE A 150 37.86 2.36 27.88
C ILE A 150 37.96 2.24 26.36
N ARG A 151 38.80 3.06 25.71
CA ARG A 151 39.02 3.00 24.27
C ARG A 151 39.66 1.67 23.83
N ASP A 152 40.66 1.18 24.56
CA ASP A 152 41.33 -0.10 24.27
C ASP A 152 40.41 -1.30 24.49
N VAL A 153 39.58 -1.27 25.54
CA VAL A 153 38.57 -2.29 25.81
C VAL A 153 37.44 -2.24 24.76
N MET A 154 36.96 -1.06 24.39
CA MET A 154 35.96 -0.91 23.33
C MET A 154 36.49 -1.35 21.96
N ALA A 155 37.78 -1.10 21.68
CA ALA A 155 38.43 -1.58 20.46
C ALA A 155 38.55 -3.11 20.46
N LYS A 156 38.86 -3.74 21.60
CA LYS A 156 38.96 -5.20 21.74
C LYS A 156 37.61 -5.94 21.82
N LEU A 157 36.57 -5.25 22.29
CA LEU A 157 35.19 -5.74 22.30
C LEU A 157 34.47 -5.48 20.96
N GLY A 158 35.03 -4.60 20.12
CA GLY A 158 34.59 -4.40 18.76
C GLY A 158 34.94 -5.64 17.94
N ASP A 159 33.92 -6.35 17.48
CA ASP A 159 34.06 -7.35 16.42
C ASP A 159 34.83 -6.72 15.24
N ASP A 160 36.04 -7.20 14.97
CA ASP A 160 36.97 -6.73 13.91
C ASP A 160 36.44 -7.02 12.50
N SER A 161 35.25 -7.61 12.38
CA SER A 161 34.53 -7.73 11.13
C SER A 161 34.21 -6.33 10.58
N PRO A 162 34.60 -6.00 9.33
CA PRO A 162 34.31 -4.70 8.74
C PRO A 162 32.79 -4.49 8.70
N LYS A 163 32.28 -3.65 9.61
CA LYS A 163 30.87 -3.27 9.63
C LYS A 163 30.61 -2.31 8.49
N ALA A 164 29.62 -2.62 7.66
CA ALA A 164 29.15 -1.70 6.64
C ALA A 164 28.87 -0.32 7.27
N LYS A 165 29.23 0.75 6.56
CA LYS A 165 29.04 2.12 7.04
C LYS A 165 28.21 2.89 6.04
N ARG A 166 27.09 3.46 6.51
CA ARG A 166 26.23 4.31 5.71
C ARG A 166 26.93 5.66 5.47
N SER A 167 27.19 5.97 4.20
CA SER A 167 27.81 7.25 3.79
C SER A 167 26.77 8.23 3.25
N TYR A 168 25.84 7.72 2.43
CA TYR A 168 24.68 8.46 1.91
C TYR A 168 23.44 7.63 2.18
N ASP A 169 22.32 8.31 2.30
CA ASP A 169 21.04 7.69 2.56
C ASP A 169 19.95 8.34 1.73
N GLN A 170 18.96 7.55 1.33
CA GLN A 170 17.79 8.08 0.66
C GLN A 170 16.76 8.52 1.71
N PRO A 171 16.17 9.74 1.60
CA PRO A 171 15.06 10.14 2.45
C PRO A 171 13.95 9.11 2.45
N SER A 172 13.54 8.66 3.64
CA SER A 172 12.37 7.79 3.75
C SER A 172 11.11 8.54 3.29
N LYS A 173 10.30 7.93 2.42
CA LYS A 173 9.05 8.57 1.95
C LYS A 173 7.91 8.52 2.97
N GLY A 174 8.13 7.83 4.09
CA GLY A 174 7.14 7.62 5.14
C GLY A 174 5.91 6.86 4.65
N ILE A 175 4.80 7.09 5.34
CA ILE A 175 3.50 6.46 5.08
C ILE A 175 2.72 7.35 4.12
N LEU A 176 2.51 6.87 2.89
CA LEU A 176 1.75 7.60 1.86
C LEU A 176 0.24 7.28 1.94
N TRP A 177 -0.10 6.03 2.25
CA TRP A 177 -1.47 5.60 2.41
C TRP A 177 -1.85 5.64 3.88
N GLY A 178 -2.78 6.55 4.19
CA GLY A 178 -3.27 6.83 5.53
C GLY A 178 -4.44 5.95 5.97
N TRP A 179 -5.22 6.49 6.91
CA TRP A 179 -6.38 5.82 7.47
C TRP A 179 -7.53 5.74 6.44
N GLU A 180 -7.53 6.62 5.44
CA GLU A 180 -8.48 6.69 4.33
C GLU A 180 -8.53 5.36 3.58
N VAL A 181 -7.36 4.76 3.33
CA VAL A 181 -7.24 3.45 2.66
C VAL A 181 -7.86 2.33 3.48
N SER A 182 -7.59 2.33 4.79
CA SER A 182 -8.17 1.36 5.70
C SER A 182 -9.70 1.52 5.77
N ALA A 183 -10.18 2.76 5.75
CA ALA A 183 -11.60 3.08 5.80
C ALA A 183 -12.33 2.59 4.55
N TYR A 184 -11.81 2.86 3.35
CA TYR A 184 -12.49 2.40 2.14
C TYR A 184 -12.37 0.88 1.93
N ILE A 185 -11.32 0.23 2.43
CA ILE A 185 -11.22 -1.25 2.45
C ILE A 185 -12.32 -1.83 3.34
N MET A 186 -12.55 -1.23 4.51
CA MET A 186 -13.60 -1.68 5.41
C MET A 186 -14.98 -1.44 4.83
N THR A 187 -15.28 -0.24 4.31
CA THR A 187 -16.63 0.10 3.82
C THR A 187 -17.01 -0.70 2.57
N LYS A 188 -16.06 -0.97 1.66
CA LYS A 188 -16.32 -1.84 0.50
C LYS A 188 -16.54 -3.30 0.91
N SER A 189 -15.78 -3.80 1.91
CA SER A 189 -15.95 -5.17 2.42
C SER A 189 -17.27 -5.32 3.18
N MET A 190 -17.73 -4.28 3.90
CA MET A 190 -19.08 -4.22 4.48
C MET A 190 -20.14 -4.31 3.38
N ALA A 191 -20.04 -3.50 2.32
CA ALA A 191 -21.02 -3.49 1.24
C ALA A 191 -21.08 -4.83 0.50
N ALA A 192 -19.91 -5.38 0.13
CA ALA A 192 -19.79 -6.65 -0.58
C ALA A 192 -20.27 -7.84 0.27
N GLY A 193 -19.80 -7.93 1.51
CA GLY A 193 -20.18 -9.02 2.41
C GLY A 193 -21.68 -9.01 2.71
N PHE A 194 -22.25 -7.83 2.96
CA PHE A 194 -23.69 -7.69 3.22
C PHE A 194 -24.54 -8.14 2.05
N TYR A 195 -24.18 -7.71 0.83
CA TYR A 195 -24.85 -8.12 -0.38
C TYR A 195 -24.76 -9.64 -0.58
N ILE A 196 -23.58 -10.24 -0.40
CA ILE A 196 -23.39 -11.69 -0.55
C ILE A 196 -24.27 -12.46 0.43
N VAL A 197 -24.27 -12.09 1.71
CA VAL A 197 -25.09 -12.76 2.74
C VAL A 197 -26.58 -12.65 2.40
N ALA A 198 -27.05 -11.46 2.03
CA ALA A 198 -28.44 -11.24 1.69
C ALA A 198 -28.87 -12.01 0.42
N MET A 199 -28.05 -11.97 -0.64
CA MET A 199 -28.37 -12.62 -1.91
C MET A 199 -28.22 -14.15 -1.86
N LEU A 200 -27.34 -14.69 -1.02
CA LEU A 200 -27.33 -16.13 -0.74
C LEU A 200 -28.63 -16.57 -0.05
N GLY A 201 -29.20 -15.73 0.81
CA GLY A 201 -30.54 -15.95 1.37
C GLY A 201 -31.62 -16.02 0.29
N VAL A 202 -31.57 -15.12 -0.72
CA VAL A 202 -32.48 -15.14 -1.90
C VAL A 202 -32.35 -16.44 -2.69
N LEU A 203 -31.11 -16.90 -2.95
CA LEU A 203 -30.86 -18.09 -3.78
C LEU A 203 -31.18 -19.40 -3.09
N LEU A 204 -31.02 -19.47 -1.76
CA LEU A 204 -31.28 -20.68 -0.96
C LEU A 204 -32.72 -20.74 -0.42
N ASP A 205 -33.58 -19.80 -0.82
CA ASP A 205 -34.97 -19.66 -0.36
C ASP A 205 -35.09 -19.65 1.17
N TYR A 206 -34.09 -19.07 1.84
CA TYR A 206 -34.03 -19.06 3.30
C TYR A 206 -34.89 -17.92 3.84
N SER A 207 -36.00 -18.29 4.50
CA SER A 207 -37.08 -17.40 4.95
C SER A 207 -36.72 -16.42 6.08
N VAL A 208 -35.49 -16.42 6.59
CA VAL A 208 -35.14 -15.68 7.82
C VAL A 208 -35.03 -14.15 7.62
N LEU A 209 -35.00 -13.63 6.39
CA LEU A 209 -35.10 -12.18 6.15
C LEU A 209 -35.62 -11.75 4.76
N VAL A 210 -35.74 -12.66 3.80
CA VAL A 210 -35.77 -12.30 2.37
C VAL A 210 -37.17 -12.41 1.72
N ALA A 211 -38.21 -12.61 2.52
CA ALA A 211 -39.57 -12.83 1.99
C ALA A 211 -40.34 -11.55 1.61
N SER A 212 -39.75 -10.36 1.73
CA SER A 212 -40.40 -9.11 1.29
C SER A 212 -39.50 -8.26 0.42
N ASN A 213 -40.05 -7.82 -0.72
CA ASN A 213 -39.49 -6.86 -1.67
C ASN A 213 -38.86 -5.62 -0.99
N GLY A 214 -39.46 -5.18 0.12
CA GLY A 214 -38.94 -4.07 0.93
C GLY A 214 -37.52 -4.31 1.45
N VAL A 215 -37.20 -5.52 1.93
CA VAL A 215 -35.87 -5.79 2.52
C VAL A 215 -34.77 -5.70 1.47
N ILE A 216 -35.01 -6.17 0.25
CA ILE A 216 -34.01 -6.13 -0.83
C ILE A 216 -33.65 -4.69 -1.22
N ILE A 217 -34.63 -3.79 -1.24
CA ILE A 217 -34.39 -2.36 -1.50
C ILE A 217 -33.47 -1.77 -0.43
N TRP A 218 -33.73 -2.06 0.85
CA TRP A 218 -32.90 -1.55 1.93
C TRP A 218 -31.50 -2.15 1.92
N VAL A 219 -31.37 -3.44 1.58
CA VAL A 219 -30.06 -4.07 1.33
C VAL A 219 -29.32 -3.30 0.24
N ALA A 220 -29.95 -3.11 -0.93
CA ALA A 220 -29.34 -2.41 -2.05
C ALA A 220 -29.00 -0.95 -1.72
N ALA A 221 -29.89 -0.23 -1.04
CA ALA A 221 -29.70 1.15 -0.62
C ALA A 221 -28.55 1.30 0.39
N SER A 222 -28.45 0.41 1.39
CA SER A 222 -27.34 0.40 2.33
C SER A 222 -26.01 0.08 1.64
N CYS A 223 -25.99 -0.88 0.71
CA CYS A 223 -24.80 -1.17 -0.11
C CYS A 223 -24.39 0.03 -0.97
N ILE A 224 -25.34 0.73 -1.61
CA ILE A 224 -25.07 1.95 -2.39
C ILE A 224 -24.53 3.06 -1.50
N ALA A 225 -25.07 3.24 -0.30
CA ALA A 225 -24.57 4.23 0.65
C ALA A 225 -23.11 3.94 1.07
N LEU A 226 -22.80 2.67 1.37
CA LEU A 226 -21.45 2.23 1.72
C LEU A 226 -20.47 2.37 0.54
N LEU A 227 -20.87 1.98 -0.68
CA LEU A 227 -20.06 2.18 -1.89
C LEU A 227 -19.90 3.66 -2.23
N GLY A 228 -20.92 4.50 -1.99
CA GLY A 228 -20.84 5.95 -2.12
C GLY A 228 -19.80 6.52 -1.16
N LEU A 229 -19.79 6.07 0.11
CA LEU A 229 -18.76 6.42 1.08
C LEU A 229 -17.37 5.93 0.63
N THR A 230 -17.25 4.71 0.09
CA THR A 230 -16.01 4.23 -0.53
C THR A 230 -15.56 5.15 -1.68
N GLY A 231 -16.47 5.53 -2.58
CA GLY A 231 -16.18 6.44 -3.68
C GLY A 231 -15.70 7.80 -3.21
N LEU A 232 -16.36 8.38 -2.20
CA LEU A 232 -15.95 9.65 -1.59
C LEU A 232 -14.55 9.56 -0.95
N LEU A 233 -14.27 8.48 -0.24
CA LEU A 233 -12.95 8.23 0.35
C LEU A 233 -11.88 8.03 -0.72
N LEU A 234 -12.18 7.32 -1.82
CA LEU A 234 -11.28 7.18 -2.96
C LEU A 234 -10.96 8.54 -3.58
N VAL A 235 -11.97 9.37 -3.84
CA VAL A 235 -11.76 10.70 -4.43
C VAL A 235 -10.95 11.61 -3.50
N LYS A 236 -11.19 11.51 -2.18
CA LYS A 236 -10.42 12.25 -1.17
C LYS A 236 -8.95 11.82 -1.10
N ASP A 237 -8.68 10.53 -1.27
CA ASP A 237 -7.33 9.93 -1.27
C ASP A 237 -6.53 10.28 -2.54
N LEU A 238 -7.21 10.70 -3.63
CA LEU A 238 -6.55 11.16 -4.84
C LEU A 238 -5.97 12.57 -4.66
N ASP A 239 -4.66 12.71 -4.80
CA ASP A 239 -4.01 14.02 -4.85
C ASP A 239 -4.39 14.84 -6.11
N ARG A 240 -4.84 14.16 -7.18
CA ARG A 240 -5.18 14.72 -8.50
C ARG A 240 -6.56 14.23 -8.98
N PRO A 241 -7.66 14.60 -8.30
CA PRO A 241 -9.00 14.09 -8.58
C PRO A 241 -9.49 14.42 -10.01
N GLU A 242 -9.01 15.51 -10.61
CA GLU A 242 -9.31 15.90 -11.98
C GLU A 242 -8.90 14.84 -13.03
N ARG A 243 -7.93 13.97 -12.69
CA ARG A 243 -7.45 12.91 -13.57
C ARG A 243 -8.21 11.60 -13.42
N PHE A 244 -9.16 11.50 -12.49
CA PHE A 244 -9.92 10.28 -12.25
C PHE A 244 -10.62 9.77 -13.51
N LEU A 245 -11.18 10.68 -14.33
CA LEU A 245 -11.83 10.34 -15.58
C LEU A 245 -10.89 9.63 -16.58
N TYR A 246 -9.58 9.89 -16.54
CA TYR A 246 -8.63 9.18 -17.40
C TYR A 246 -8.49 7.70 -17.07
N VAL A 247 -8.75 7.30 -15.82
CA VAL A 247 -8.77 5.88 -15.45
C VAL A 247 -9.86 5.13 -16.22
N LEU A 248 -11.00 5.80 -16.45
CA LEU A 248 -12.11 5.24 -17.22
C LEU A 248 -11.91 5.39 -18.73
N LEU A 249 -11.45 6.56 -19.19
CA LEU A 249 -11.34 6.88 -20.61
C LEU A 249 -10.08 6.33 -21.30
N ARG A 250 -9.00 6.05 -20.54
CA ARG A 250 -7.74 5.49 -21.04
C ARG A 250 -7.26 4.33 -20.14
N PRO A 251 -7.99 3.21 -20.13
CA PRO A 251 -7.74 2.13 -19.18
C PRO A 251 -6.44 1.38 -19.48
N ASN A 252 -5.59 1.22 -18.47
CA ASN A 252 -4.52 0.23 -18.48
C ASN A 252 -5.04 -1.06 -17.82
N TRP A 253 -5.40 -2.05 -18.65
CA TRP A 253 -5.98 -3.31 -18.21
C TRP A 253 -5.04 -4.21 -17.42
N GLU A 254 -3.74 -3.95 -17.36
CA GLU A 254 -2.81 -4.68 -16.49
C GLU A 254 -2.90 -4.21 -15.03
N SER A 255 -3.42 -3.01 -14.78
CA SER A 255 -3.52 -2.44 -13.44
C SER A 255 -4.77 -2.92 -12.71
N TRP A 256 -4.59 -3.45 -11.49
CA TRP A 256 -5.72 -3.79 -10.61
C TRP A 256 -6.51 -2.57 -10.14
N LEU A 257 -5.93 -1.36 -10.20
CA LEU A 257 -6.64 -0.13 -9.88
C LEU A 257 -7.72 0.16 -10.92
N VAL A 258 -7.38 0.02 -12.20
CA VAL A 258 -8.32 0.18 -13.33
C VAL A 258 -9.38 -0.92 -13.26
N ARG A 259 -8.97 -2.19 -13.15
CA ARG A 259 -9.92 -3.31 -13.02
C ARG A 259 -10.88 -3.11 -11.84
N GLY A 260 -10.37 -2.66 -10.70
CA GLY A 260 -11.15 -2.33 -9.52
C GLY A 260 -12.23 -1.28 -9.79
N ALA A 261 -11.89 -0.18 -10.47
CA ALA A 261 -12.86 0.87 -10.82
C ALA A 261 -14.03 0.33 -11.66
N TYR A 262 -13.74 -0.52 -12.64
CA TYR A 262 -14.78 -1.17 -13.46
C TYR A 262 -15.61 -2.19 -12.66
N ILE A 263 -14.98 -2.96 -11.77
CA ILE A 263 -15.67 -3.89 -10.87
C ILE A 263 -16.63 -3.14 -9.93
N LEU A 264 -16.18 -2.04 -9.32
CA LEU A 264 -17.03 -1.18 -8.47
C LEU A 264 -18.20 -0.61 -9.24
N GLY A 265 -17.96 -0.12 -10.47
CA GLY A 265 -19.01 0.41 -11.34
C GLY A 265 -20.04 -0.65 -11.72
N ALA A 266 -19.58 -1.86 -12.10
CA ALA A 266 -20.46 -2.98 -12.43
C ALA A 266 -21.28 -3.45 -11.22
N PHE A 267 -20.66 -3.55 -10.05
CA PHE A 267 -21.37 -3.90 -8.82
C PHE A 267 -22.39 -2.82 -8.42
N GLY A 268 -22.02 -1.54 -8.53
CA GLY A 268 -22.95 -0.42 -8.34
C GLY A 268 -24.15 -0.50 -9.29
N ALA A 269 -23.94 -0.83 -10.56
CA ALA A 269 -25.00 -1.01 -11.54
C ALA A 269 -25.95 -2.16 -11.17
N VAL A 270 -25.44 -3.29 -10.66
CA VAL A 270 -26.28 -4.40 -10.17
C VAL A 270 -27.13 -3.96 -8.98
N LEU A 271 -26.56 -3.21 -8.03
CA LEU A 271 -27.32 -2.67 -6.89
C LEU A 271 -28.42 -1.71 -7.34
N THR A 272 -28.13 -0.83 -8.29
CA THR A 272 -29.14 0.06 -8.89
C THR A 272 -30.21 -0.74 -9.64
N ALA A 273 -29.83 -1.81 -10.33
CA ALA A 273 -30.78 -2.68 -11.03
C ALA A 273 -31.77 -3.35 -10.05
N HIS A 274 -31.33 -3.79 -8.87
CA HIS A 274 -32.25 -4.31 -7.85
C HIS A 274 -33.30 -3.29 -7.41
N ILE A 275 -32.91 -2.03 -7.26
CA ILE A 275 -33.87 -0.95 -6.96
C ILE A 275 -34.80 -0.71 -8.15
N GLY A 276 -34.27 -0.76 -9.37
CA GLY A 276 -35.03 -0.62 -10.60
C GLY A 276 -36.09 -1.70 -10.82
N VAL A 277 -35.81 -2.96 -10.45
CA VAL A 277 -36.77 -4.07 -10.52
C VAL A 277 -38.01 -3.76 -9.69
N GLU A 278 -37.83 -3.25 -8.48
CA GLU A 278 -38.94 -2.90 -7.58
C GLU A 278 -39.67 -1.61 -7.99
N LEU A 279 -38.93 -0.57 -8.42
CA LEU A 279 -39.52 0.69 -8.89
C LEU A 279 -40.37 0.52 -10.16
N LEU A 280 -40.05 -0.46 -10.99
CA LEU A 280 -40.76 -0.78 -12.22
C LEU A 280 -41.76 -1.94 -12.05
N GLU A 281 -41.95 -2.43 -10.82
CA GLU A 281 -42.85 -3.55 -10.49
C GLU A 281 -42.58 -4.80 -11.36
N LEU A 282 -41.31 -5.08 -11.65
CA LEU A 282 -40.88 -6.23 -12.43
C LEU A 282 -40.93 -7.51 -11.60
N ASP A 283 -40.92 -8.66 -12.28
CA ASP A 283 -41.01 -9.96 -11.63
C ASP A 283 -39.85 -10.24 -10.66
N ALA A 284 -40.14 -10.88 -9.53
CA ALA A 284 -39.16 -11.13 -8.48
C ALA A 284 -38.01 -12.06 -8.93
N SER A 285 -38.20 -12.84 -10.01
CA SER A 285 -37.15 -13.69 -10.59
C SER A 285 -35.94 -12.89 -11.10
N PHE A 286 -36.12 -11.60 -11.42
CA PHE A 286 -35.00 -10.74 -11.79
C PHE A 286 -34.01 -10.53 -10.63
N HIS A 287 -34.46 -10.55 -9.37
CA HIS A 287 -33.55 -10.49 -8.22
C HIS A 287 -32.65 -11.72 -8.13
N GLN A 288 -33.16 -12.91 -8.45
CA GLN A 288 -32.35 -14.13 -8.48
C GLN A 288 -31.31 -14.08 -9.60
N SER A 289 -31.71 -13.61 -10.78
CA SER A 289 -30.81 -13.45 -11.93
C SER A 289 -29.69 -12.44 -11.64
N LEU A 290 -30.06 -11.30 -11.03
CA LEU A 290 -29.11 -10.29 -10.59
C LEU A 290 -28.19 -10.80 -9.47
N ALA A 291 -28.69 -11.63 -8.54
CA ALA A 291 -27.88 -12.24 -7.49
C ALA A 291 -26.79 -13.17 -8.06
N ILE A 292 -27.10 -13.95 -9.10
CA ILE A 292 -26.12 -14.85 -9.75
C ILE A 292 -24.93 -14.07 -10.31
N VAL A 293 -25.19 -12.89 -10.90
CA VAL A 293 -24.14 -12.02 -11.46
C VAL A 293 -23.49 -11.15 -10.38
N GLY A 294 -24.30 -10.69 -9.43
CA GLY A 294 -23.90 -9.76 -8.39
C GLY A 294 -23.00 -10.38 -7.34
N ILE A 295 -23.19 -11.65 -6.96
CA ILE A 295 -22.37 -12.30 -5.92
C ILE A 295 -20.88 -12.37 -6.35
N PRO A 296 -20.52 -12.82 -7.56
CA PRO A 296 -19.15 -12.75 -8.04
C PRO A 296 -18.59 -11.33 -8.09
N LEU A 297 -19.38 -10.34 -8.53
CA LEU A 297 -18.96 -8.94 -8.60
C LEU A 297 -18.74 -8.32 -7.21
N ALA A 298 -19.61 -8.64 -6.25
CA ALA A 298 -19.48 -8.24 -4.86
C ALA A 298 -18.21 -8.84 -4.26
N TRP A 299 -17.98 -10.15 -4.46
CA TRP A 299 -16.78 -10.82 -3.97
C TRP A 299 -15.51 -10.18 -4.57
N MET A 300 -15.52 -9.92 -5.87
CA MET A 300 -14.43 -9.20 -6.53
C MET A 300 -14.24 -7.78 -5.98
N THR A 301 -15.31 -7.06 -5.63
CA THR A 301 -15.24 -5.72 -5.00
C THR A 301 -14.56 -5.76 -3.63
N GLY A 302 -14.82 -6.80 -2.83
CA GLY A 302 -14.11 -7.03 -1.57
C GLY A 302 -12.65 -7.43 -1.78
N ALA A 303 -12.37 -8.33 -2.73
CA ALA A 303 -11.06 -8.96 -2.87
C ALA A 303 -10.03 -8.20 -3.74
N TYR A 304 -10.46 -7.40 -4.73
CA TYR A 304 -9.54 -6.84 -5.76
C TYR A 304 -8.35 -6.07 -5.17
N THR A 305 -8.55 -5.38 -4.04
CA THR A 305 -7.52 -4.56 -3.38
C THR A 305 -6.34 -5.39 -2.87
N GLY A 306 -6.55 -6.66 -2.52
CA GLY A 306 -5.43 -7.53 -2.14
C GLY A 306 -4.48 -7.79 -3.31
N TRP A 307 -5.00 -7.98 -4.53
CA TRP A 307 -4.16 -8.08 -5.72
C TRP A 307 -3.58 -6.73 -6.16
N LEU A 308 -4.27 -5.61 -5.88
CA LEU A 308 -3.68 -4.28 -6.04
C LEU A 308 -2.43 -4.13 -5.16
N PHE A 309 -2.48 -4.55 -3.90
CA PHE A 309 -1.30 -4.55 -3.03
C PHE A 309 -0.22 -5.52 -3.53
N LYS A 310 -0.59 -6.69 -4.02
CA LYS A 310 0.37 -7.64 -4.61
C LYS A 310 1.13 -7.07 -5.82
N GLN A 311 0.54 -6.14 -6.58
CA GLN A 311 1.24 -5.45 -7.68
C GLN A 311 2.39 -4.55 -7.20
N ALA A 312 2.40 -4.15 -5.93
CA ALA A 312 3.49 -3.39 -5.34
C ALA A 312 4.69 -4.30 -5.03
N LYS A 313 5.39 -4.75 -6.07
CA LYS A 313 6.59 -5.62 -5.99
C LYS A 313 7.67 -5.11 -5.05
N GLY A 314 7.71 -3.79 -4.81
CA GLY A 314 8.63 -3.20 -3.84
C GLY A 314 8.35 -3.51 -2.39
N ARG A 315 7.13 -3.91 -2.03
CA ARG A 315 6.72 -4.24 -0.66
C ARG A 315 6.61 -5.75 -0.52
N THR A 316 7.63 -6.41 0.05
CA THR A 316 7.66 -7.88 0.11
C THR A 316 6.51 -8.44 0.92
N ILE A 317 6.07 -7.73 1.98
CA ILE A 317 4.90 -8.09 2.79
C ILE A 317 3.60 -8.20 1.96
N TRP A 318 3.47 -7.42 0.90
CA TRP A 318 2.32 -7.46 0.00
C TRP A 318 2.55 -8.39 -1.20
N ALA A 319 3.74 -8.31 -1.81
CA ALA A 319 4.08 -9.02 -3.02
C ALA A 319 4.18 -10.55 -2.82
N SER A 320 4.66 -10.98 -1.63
CA SER A 320 4.84 -12.40 -1.30
C SER A 320 3.52 -13.16 -1.10
N ARG A 321 2.39 -12.46 -0.89
CA ARG A 321 1.11 -13.11 -0.62
C ARG A 321 0.64 -13.95 -1.79
N SER A 322 0.26 -15.19 -1.50
CA SER A 322 -0.36 -16.07 -2.48
C SER A 322 -1.75 -15.57 -2.87
N ASN A 323 -2.24 -15.97 -4.05
CA ASN A 323 -3.60 -15.61 -4.47
C ASN A 323 -4.65 -16.23 -3.53
N PHE A 324 -4.33 -17.39 -2.93
CA PHE A 324 -5.18 -18.06 -1.96
C PHE A 324 -5.30 -17.26 -0.66
N GLU A 325 -4.17 -16.78 -0.10
CA GLU A 325 -4.18 -15.93 1.09
C GLU A 325 -4.94 -14.63 0.88
N ILE A 326 -4.76 -13.99 -0.27
CA ILE A 326 -5.51 -12.76 -0.62
C ILE A 326 -7.01 -13.04 -0.63
N SER A 327 -7.40 -14.13 -1.28
CA SER A 327 -8.81 -14.52 -1.42
C SER A 327 -9.43 -14.92 -0.09
N SER A 328 -8.70 -15.64 0.76
CA SER A 328 -9.18 -16.09 2.07
C SER A 328 -9.31 -14.92 3.05
N ILE A 329 -8.31 -14.05 3.13
CA ILE A 329 -8.36 -12.84 3.97
C ILE A 329 -9.53 -11.95 3.55
N ALA A 330 -9.68 -11.67 2.25
CA ALA A 330 -10.77 -10.84 1.76
C ALA A 330 -12.15 -11.46 2.07
N THR A 331 -12.30 -12.77 1.93
CA THR A 331 -13.55 -13.47 2.23
C THR A 331 -13.88 -13.41 3.73
N LEU A 332 -12.88 -13.61 4.60
CA LEU A 332 -13.04 -13.49 6.05
C LEU A 332 -13.41 -12.06 6.46
N GLU A 333 -12.76 -11.06 5.87
CA GLU A 333 -13.09 -9.64 6.10
C GLU A 333 -14.53 -9.34 5.69
N MET A 334 -14.97 -9.79 4.50
CA MET A 334 -16.35 -9.60 4.04
C MET A 334 -17.35 -10.24 5.00
N ILE A 335 -17.14 -11.49 5.42
CA ILE A 335 -18.03 -12.19 6.36
C ILE A 335 -18.10 -11.43 7.69
N ALA A 336 -16.95 -11.06 8.24
CA ALA A 336 -16.89 -10.42 9.55
C ALA A 336 -17.53 -9.02 9.53
N PHE A 337 -17.33 -8.26 8.46
CA PHE A 337 -17.88 -6.92 8.32
C PHE A 337 -19.34 -6.89 7.84
N ALA A 338 -19.84 -7.95 7.19
CA ALA A 338 -21.24 -8.07 6.79
C ALA A 338 -22.22 -8.00 7.97
N LEU A 339 -21.79 -8.46 9.15
CA LEU A 339 -22.61 -8.48 10.36
C LEU A 339 -23.10 -7.08 10.78
N VAL A 340 -22.32 -6.04 10.47
CA VAL A 340 -22.64 -4.65 10.81
C VAL A 340 -23.90 -4.17 10.09
N PRO A 341 -23.92 -4.02 8.75
CA PRO A 341 -25.11 -3.61 8.04
C PRO A 341 -26.25 -4.63 8.15
N TYR A 342 -25.94 -5.93 8.27
CA TYR A 342 -26.96 -6.95 8.51
C TYR A 342 -27.74 -6.69 9.81
N SER A 343 -27.04 -6.45 10.92
CA SER A 343 -27.68 -6.14 12.20
C SER A 343 -28.52 -4.86 12.16
N LEU A 344 -28.08 -3.84 11.43
CA LEU A 344 -28.77 -2.56 11.29
C LEU A 344 -30.05 -2.70 10.46
N VAL A 345 -30.01 -3.43 9.36
CA VAL A 345 -31.20 -3.68 8.52
C VAL A 345 -32.19 -4.58 9.25
N SER A 346 -31.73 -5.66 9.90
CA SER A 346 -32.60 -6.51 10.71
C SER A 346 -33.30 -5.71 11.81
N TYR A 347 -32.60 -4.78 12.48
CA TYR A 347 -33.20 -3.89 13.48
C TYR A 347 -34.25 -2.94 12.90
N ALA A 348 -34.05 -2.44 11.68
CA ALA A 348 -34.97 -1.49 11.06
C ALA A 348 -36.31 -2.15 10.65
N PHE A 349 -36.29 -3.43 10.29
CA PHE A 349 -37.47 -4.17 9.80
C PHE A 349 -38.17 -4.96 10.89
N ASP A 350 -37.40 -5.67 11.69
CA ASP A 350 -37.92 -6.39 12.83
C ASP A 350 -38.00 -5.36 13.95
N LYS A 351 -39.18 -4.74 14.12
CA LYS A 351 -39.52 -3.94 15.32
C LYS A 351 -39.55 -4.84 16.57
N ALA A 352 -38.62 -5.77 16.70
CA ALA A 352 -38.36 -6.47 17.93
C ALA A 352 -38.11 -5.40 18.99
N GLU A 353 -38.77 -5.54 20.14
CA GLU A 353 -38.59 -4.70 21.31
C GLU A 353 -37.14 -4.79 21.80
N ILE A 354 -36.23 -4.07 21.13
CA ILE A 354 -34.86 -3.89 21.55
C ILE A 354 -34.87 -2.86 22.68
N GLN A 355 -35.44 -3.26 23.81
CA GLN A 355 -35.24 -2.61 25.11
C GLN A 355 -34.38 -3.47 26.04
N THR A 356 -33.75 -4.54 25.51
CA THR A 356 -32.93 -5.43 26.33
C THR A 356 -31.48 -4.93 26.42
N PRO A 357 -30.83 -4.99 27.60
CA PRO A 357 -29.41 -4.70 27.76
C PRO A 357 -28.52 -5.58 26.86
N LEU A 358 -29.01 -6.75 26.42
CA LEU A 358 -28.30 -7.67 25.54
C LEU A 358 -28.02 -7.09 24.15
N ALA A 359 -28.94 -6.31 23.57
CA ALA A 359 -28.73 -5.71 22.27
C ALA A 359 -27.73 -4.54 22.31
N LEU A 360 -27.74 -3.76 23.39
CA LEU A 360 -26.73 -2.73 23.64
C LEU A 360 -25.33 -3.35 23.81
N VAL A 361 -25.25 -4.49 24.52
CA VAL A 361 -24.00 -5.27 24.63
C VAL A 361 -23.56 -5.81 23.26
N ALA A 362 -24.47 -6.36 22.47
CA ALA A 362 -24.17 -6.85 21.12
C ALA A 362 -23.68 -5.72 20.19
N ALA A 363 -24.34 -4.57 20.21
CA ALA A 363 -23.92 -3.38 19.46
C ALA A 363 -22.55 -2.87 19.92
N ALA A 364 -22.30 -2.82 21.24
CA ALA A 364 -21.01 -2.41 21.79
C ALA A 364 -19.88 -3.39 21.39
N LEU A 365 -20.13 -4.70 21.42
CA LEU A 365 -19.18 -5.73 20.98
C LEU A 365 -18.87 -5.59 19.48
N LEU A 366 -19.90 -5.35 18.66
CA LEU A 366 -19.75 -5.18 17.23
C LEU A 366 -18.99 -3.89 16.87
N LEU A 367 -19.27 -2.77 17.54
CA LEU A 367 -18.49 -1.53 17.40
C LEU A 367 -17.03 -1.72 17.85
N THR A 368 -16.82 -2.45 18.94
CA THR A 368 -15.47 -2.77 19.42
C THR A 368 -14.72 -3.63 18.41
N PHE A 369 -15.38 -4.65 17.83
CA PHE A 369 -14.85 -5.48 16.76
C PHE A 369 -14.45 -4.63 15.54
N VAL A 370 -15.34 -3.76 15.06
CA VAL A 370 -15.06 -2.85 13.93
C VAL A 370 -13.86 -1.96 14.20
N TYR A 371 -13.77 -1.39 15.41
CA TYR A 371 -12.64 -0.54 15.81
C TYR A 371 -11.30 -1.30 15.80
N PHE A 372 -11.26 -2.51 16.38
CA PHE A 372 -10.04 -3.32 16.39
C PHE A 372 -9.67 -3.84 15.00
N ALA A 373 -10.65 -4.23 14.19
CA ALA A 373 -10.43 -4.65 12.82
C ALA A 373 -9.87 -3.50 11.97
N PHE A 374 -10.45 -2.29 12.09
CA PHE A 374 -9.91 -1.08 11.45
C PHE A 374 -8.46 -0.80 11.88
N LYS A 375 -8.17 -0.88 13.18
CA LYS A 375 -6.82 -0.69 13.72
C LYS A 375 -5.85 -1.76 13.20
N HIS A 376 -6.30 -3.00 13.05
CA HIS A 376 -5.51 -4.10 12.49
C HIS A 376 -5.15 -3.84 11.02
N ILE A 377 -6.14 -3.47 10.19
CA ILE A 377 -5.93 -3.12 8.78
C ILE A 377 -4.94 -1.95 8.67
N ASN A 378 -5.15 -0.89 9.44
CA ASN A 378 -4.29 0.31 9.41
C ASN A 378 -2.85 0.00 9.84
N LYS A 379 -2.65 -0.78 10.91
CA LYS A 379 -1.31 -1.21 11.32
C LYS A 379 -0.63 -2.09 10.28
N GLY A 380 -1.36 -3.03 9.66
CA GLY A 380 -0.83 -3.87 8.59
C GLY A 380 -0.39 -3.07 7.37
N LEU A 381 -1.19 -2.06 6.99
CA LEU A 381 -0.88 -1.13 5.92
C LEU A 381 0.35 -0.27 6.23
N GLN A 382 0.49 0.23 7.46
CA GLN A 382 1.65 1.01 7.89
C GLN A 382 2.92 0.16 7.93
N LYS A 383 2.84 -1.06 8.49
CA LYS A 383 3.99 -1.97 8.59
C LYS A 383 4.59 -2.26 7.22
N ALA A 384 3.76 -2.51 6.21
CA ALA A 384 4.23 -2.76 4.86
C ALA A 384 4.88 -1.53 4.21
N GLN A 385 4.37 -0.31 4.49
CA GLN A 385 4.94 0.94 3.95
C GLN A 385 6.24 1.37 4.63
N MET A 386 6.46 0.93 5.86
CA MET A 386 7.70 1.19 6.62
C MET A 386 8.79 0.14 6.36
N GLU A 387 8.52 -0.89 5.56
CA GLU A 387 9.56 -1.81 5.09
C GLU A 387 10.65 -0.99 4.38
N PRO A 388 11.93 -1.14 4.74
CA PRO A 388 13.00 -0.41 4.07
C PRO A 388 12.95 -0.72 2.58
N LEU A 389 12.73 0.34 1.81
CA LEU A 389 12.95 0.31 0.38
C LEU A 389 14.39 0.74 0.13
N LEU A 390 14.88 0.36 -1.05
CA LEU A 390 16.18 0.78 -1.55
C LEU A 390 16.30 2.28 -1.70
#